data_AF-A0A1V3RC61-F1
#
_entry.id   AF-A0A1V3RC61-F1
#
_cell.length_a   1.000
_cell.length_b   1.000
_cell.length_c   1.000
_cell.angle_alpha   90.00
_cell.angle_beta   90.00
_cell.angle_gamma   90.00
#
_symmetry.space_group_name_H-M   'P 1'
#
loop_
_entity.id
_entity.type
_entity.pdbx_description
1 polymer ?
#
loop_
_entity_poly.entity_id
_entity_poly.type
_entity_poly.pdbx_seq_one_letter_code
_entity_poly.pdbx_strand_id
1 'polypeptide(L)'
;MGYGQKIEKKIIYIKFEKTEKCNELLKFYYQEEKGIVLTFFCSGGNSFLYKSKSDTLPISKIAKYKISTFEEIEILEKQWRKKSKKALIKKYGKLYPPFDKNGIFQTYLIEIISDKQFVIYPVKWRNLEIESDGEEPPKR
;
A
#
# COMPACT_ATOMS: atom_id res chain seq x y z
N MET A 1 -25.47 0.90 -23.95
CA MET A 1 -24.10 1.27 -23.52
C MET A 1 -24.05 1.35 -22.01
N GLY A 2 -23.51 0.34 -21.33
CA GLY A 2 -23.45 0.32 -19.87
C GLY A 2 -22.15 0.93 -19.38
N TYR A 3 -22.20 2.14 -18.80
CA TYR A 3 -21.08 2.73 -18.08
C TYR A 3 -20.73 1.82 -16.89
N GLY A 4 -19.64 1.07 -16.99
CA GLY A 4 -19.10 0.31 -15.87
C GLY A 4 -18.65 1.29 -14.79
N GLN A 5 -19.22 1.21 -13.58
CA GLN A 5 -18.78 2.03 -12.45
C GLN A 5 -17.29 1.74 -12.20
N LYS A 6 -16.43 2.74 -12.44
CA LYS A 6 -15.00 2.65 -12.18
C LYS A 6 -14.80 2.65 -10.67
N ILE A 7 -14.23 1.58 -10.15
CA ILE A 7 -13.93 1.49 -8.73
C ILE A 7 -12.64 2.28 -8.49
N GLU A 8 -12.77 3.47 -7.90
CA GLU A 8 -11.64 4.38 -7.68
C GLU A 8 -10.82 3.98 -6.46
N LYS A 9 -9.49 4.05 -6.59
CA LYS A 9 -8.57 3.80 -5.47
C LYS A 9 -8.49 5.01 -4.55
N LYS A 10 -8.32 4.77 -3.25
CA LYS A 10 -8.00 5.83 -2.29
C LYS A 10 -6.50 6.10 -2.26
N ILE A 11 -6.10 7.37 -2.23
CA ILE A 11 -4.70 7.74 -2.03
C ILE A 11 -4.39 7.74 -0.54
N ILE A 12 -3.29 7.12 -0.14
CA ILE A 12 -2.79 7.13 1.24
C ILE A 12 -1.30 7.44 1.26
N TYR A 13 -0.88 8.16 2.30
CA TYR A 13 0.52 8.50 2.57
C TYR A 13 0.93 7.88 3.90
N ILE A 14 2.04 7.15 3.92
CA ILE A 14 2.54 6.50 5.13
C ILE A 14 3.91 7.09 5.43
N LYS A 15 4.15 7.51 6.67
CA LYS A 15 5.48 7.95 7.10
C LYS A 15 6.41 6.74 7.14
N PHE A 16 7.50 6.81 6.41
CA PHE A 16 8.54 5.79 6.40
C PHE A 16 9.72 6.27 7.22
N GLU A 17 10.05 5.48 8.24
CA GLU A 17 11.22 5.68 9.09
C GLU A 17 12.06 4.41 9.00
N LYS A 18 13.35 4.57 8.72
CA LYS A 18 14.27 3.44 8.72
C LYS A 18 14.46 2.96 10.16
N THR A 19 14.07 1.72 10.43
CA THR A 19 14.35 1.07 11.70
C THR A 19 15.81 0.63 11.71
N GLU A 20 16.63 1.25 12.58
CA GLU A 20 18.06 0.92 12.76
C GLU A 20 18.30 -0.54 13.17
N LYS A 21 17.28 -1.23 13.67
CA LYS A 21 17.35 -2.60 14.19
C LYS A 21 17.15 -3.71 13.15
N CYS A 22 16.83 -3.37 11.89
CA CYS A 22 16.74 -4.38 10.84
C CYS A 22 18.12 -4.60 10.21
N ASN A 23 18.91 -5.51 10.79
CA ASN A 23 20.20 -5.97 10.23
C ASN A 23 20.02 -6.84 8.97
N GLU A 24 18.79 -7.22 8.63
CA GLU A 24 18.51 -7.80 7.34
C GLU A 24 18.66 -6.69 6.31
N LEU A 25 19.83 -6.68 5.65
CA LEU A 25 20.02 -6.07 4.35
C LEU A 25 18.69 -6.18 3.62
N LEU A 26 18.15 -5.03 3.19
CA LEU A 26 17.02 -4.89 2.28
C LEU A 26 17.35 -5.70 1.01
N LYS A 27 17.27 -7.02 1.10
CA LYS A 27 17.70 -7.94 0.08
C LYS A 27 16.56 -7.97 -0.89
N PHE A 28 16.69 -7.10 -1.88
CA PHE A 28 16.29 -7.35 -3.25
C PHE A 28 16.27 -8.86 -3.51
N TYR A 29 15.16 -9.40 -4.01
CA TYR A 29 15.09 -10.28 -5.18
C TYR A 29 13.71 -10.94 -5.25
N TYR A 30 12.90 -10.50 -6.21
CA TYR A 30 12.58 -11.40 -7.32
C TYR A 30 13.29 -10.80 -8.53
N GLN A 31 14.16 -11.55 -9.21
CA GLN A 31 14.91 -11.09 -10.41
C GLN A 31 13.99 -10.49 -11.48
N GLU A 32 12.73 -10.92 -11.49
CA GLU A 32 11.69 -10.49 -12.42
C GLU A 32 11.10 -9.11 -12.07
N GLU A 33 11.16 -8.68 -10.81
CA GLU A 33 10.39 -7.52 -10.34
C GLU A 33 11.10 -6.17 -10.51
N LYS A 34 12.40 -6.10 -10.80
CA LYS A 34 13.15 -4.84 -11.07
C LYS A 34 12.73 -3.64 -10.18
N GLY A 35 12.93 -3.72 -8.87
CA GLY A 35 12.55 -2.66 -7.93
C GLY A 35 13.22 -2.75 -6.56
N ILE A 36 13.04 -1.70 -5.74
CA ILE A 36 13.52 -1.62 -4.35
C ILE A 36 12.40 -2.08 -3.42
N VAL A 37 12.71 -3.01 -2.50
CA VAL A 37 11.78 -3.42 -1.43
C VAL A 37 12.06 -2.61 -0.18
N LEU A 38 11.01 -2.04 0.41
CA LEU A 38 11.04 -1.24 1.63
C LEU A 38 10.19 -1.95 2.70
N THR A 39 10.80 -2.37 3.80
CA THR A 39 10.16 -3.09 4.91
C THR A 39 9.92 -2.17 6.10
N PHE A 40 8.72 -2.26 6.70
CA PHE A 40 8.40 -1.50 7.93
C PHE A 40 8.76 -2.27 9.22
N PHE A 41 8.68 -3.60 9.21
CA PHE A 41 8.92 -4.45 10.38
C PHE A 41 9.91 -5.55 10.03
N CYS A 42 10.89 -5.81 10.92
CA CYS A 42 11.98 -6.75 10.65
C CYS A 42 11.54 -8.23 10.61
N SER A 43 10.36 -8.58 11.14
CA SER A 43 9.83 -9.94 11.07
C SER A 43 8.38 -9.92 10.60
N GLY A 44 8.11 -10.61 9.48
CA GLY A 44 6.74 -10.96 9.02
C GLY A 44 5.81 -9.80 8.63
N GLY A 45 6.27 -8.55 8.60
CA GLY A 45 5.40 -7.39 8.40
C GLY A 45 5.35 -6.81 6.99
N ASN A 46 4.42 -5.85 6.83
CA ASN A 46 4.13 -5.10 5.59
C ASN A 46 5.41 -4.66 4.87
N SER A 47 5.59 -5.15 3.65
CA SER A 47 6.67 -4.74 2.74
C SER A 47 6.10 -4.03 1.52
N PHE A 48 6.90 -3.13 0.96
CA PHE A 48 6.51 -2.26 -0.14
C PHE A 48 7.49 -2.40 -1.29
N LEU A 49 7.00 -2.37 -2.52
CA LEU A 49 7.79 -2.41 -3.75
C LEU A 49 7.76 -1.04 -4.43
N TYR A 50 8.93 -0.44 -4.58
CA TYR A 50 9.16 0.81 -5.28
C TYR A 50 9.87 0.55 -6.63
N LYS A 51 9.33 1.07 -7.73
CA LYS A 51 9.90 0.91 -9.09
C LYS A 51 9.98 2.20 -9.91
N SER A 52 9.42 3.29 -9.40
CA SER A 52 9.31 4.55 -10.15
C SER A 52 10.49 5.47 -9.84
N LYS A 53 10.51 6.67 -10.44
CA LYS A 53 11.22 7.82 -9.87
C LYS A 53 10.43 8.39 -8.69
N SER A 54 11.15 9.00 -7.75
CA SER A 54 10.63 9.67 -6.56
C SER A 54 10.92 11.15 -6.64
N ASP A 55 10.00 11.95 -6.14
CA ASP A 55 10.19 13.39 -6.06
C ASP A 55 10.76 13.76 -4.69
N THR A 56 11.82 14.57 -4.70
CA THR A 56 12.33 15.23 -3.49
C THR A 56 11.67 16.59 -3.37
N LEU A 57 11.08 16.87 -2.21
CA LEU A 57 10.31 18.08 -1.96
C LEU A 57 10.83 18.82 -0.71
N PRO A 58 10.69 20.15 -0.65
CA PRO A 58 11.04 20.92 0.53
C PRO A 58 10.07 20.62 1.68
N ILE A 59 10.60 20.58 2.92
CA ILE A 59 9.85 20.22 4.13
C ILE A 59 8.61 21.10 4.35
N SER A 60 8.64 22.36 3.89
CA SER A 60 7.51 23.28 3.97
C SER A 60 6.25 22.76 3.27
N LYS A 61 6.38 21.81 2.33
CA LYS A 61 5.25 21.17 1.65
C LYS A 61 4.69 19.96 2.41
N ILE A 62 5.36 19.45 3.46
CA ILE A 62 4.94 18.21 4.14
C ILE A 62 3.54 18.32 4.75
N ALA A 63 3.15 19.50 5.22
CA ALA A 63 1.82 19.76 5.79
C ALA A 63 0.67 19.59 4.77
N LYS A 64 0.96 19.54 3.47
CA LYS A 64 -0.04 19.26 2.42
C LYS A 64 -0.43 17.78 2.34
N TYR A 65 0.30 16.91 3.03
CA TYR A 65 0.12 15.46 2.98
C TYR A 65 -0.44 14.96 4.29
N LYS A 66 -1.65 14.39 4.25
CA LYS A 66 -2.23 13.70 5.40
C LYS A 66 -1.59 12.32 5.53
N ILE A 67 -0.65 12.20 6.47
CA ILE A 67 -0.06 10.92 6.86
C ILE A 67 -1.16 10.07 7.52
N SER A 68 -1.27 8.81 7.08
CA SER A 68 -2.23 7.83 7.59
C SER A 68 -1.51 6.80 8.46
N THR A 69 -2.11 6.44 9.59
CA THR A 69 -1.67 5.29 10.40
C THR A 69 -2.18 3.97 9.82
N PHE A 70 -1.61 2.83 10.23
CA PHE A 70 -2.11 1.52 9.80
C PHE A 70 -3.55 1.27 10.26
N GLU A 71 -3.92 1.70 11.47
CA GLU A 71 -5.29 1.62 11.98
C GLU A 71 -6.27 2.44 11.13
N GLU A 72 -5.88 3.67 10.75
CA GLU A 72 -6.68 4.48 9.83
C GLU A 72 -6.84 3.81 8.45
N ILE A 73 -5.80 3.14 7.95
CA ILE A 73 -5.84 2.42 6.67
C ILE A 73 -6.86 1.27 6.74
N GLU A 74 -6.92 0.51 7.83
CA GLU A 74 -7.91 -0.55 8.03
C GLU A 74 -9.34 0.00 8.06
N ILE A 75 -9.55 1.14 8.72
CA ILE A 75 -10.85 1.83 8.73
C ILE A 75 -11.21 2.28 7.32
N LEU A 76 -10.27 2.88 6.59
CA LEU A 76 -10.47 3.36 5.23
C LEU A 76 -10.80 2.23 4.25
N GLU A 77 -10.19 1.05 4.45
CA GLU A 77 -10.46 -0.17 3.71
C GLU A 77 -11.91 -0.64 3.95
N LYS A 78 -12.32 -0.79 5.21
CA LYS A 78 -13.70 -1.19 5.56
C LYS A 78 -14.73 -0.22 4.96
N GLN A 79 -14.46 1.08 5.03
CA GLN A 79 -15.32 2.10 4.43
C GLN A 79 -15.37 2.01 2.90
N TRP A 80 -14.22 1.77 2.25
CA TRP A 80 -14.16 1.63 0.80
C TRP A 80 -14.93 0.39 0.33
N ARG A 81 -14.77 -0.76 1.01
CA ARG A 81 -15.53 -1.98 0.70
C ARG A 81 -17.04 -1.75 0.81
N LYS A 82 -17.49 -1.07 1.86
CA LYS A 82 -18.91 -0.69 2.03
C LYS A 82 -19.41 0.21 0.90
N LYS A 83 -18.66 1.25 0.53
CA LYS A 83 -19.03 2.20 -0.54
C LYS A 83 -19.03 1.54 -1.93
N SER A 84 -18.05 0.67 -2.19
CA SER A 84 -17.85 0.01 -3.48
C SER A 84 -18.66 -1.29 -3.63
N LYS A 85 -19.38 -1.72 -2.59
CA LYS A 85 -20.14 -3.00 -2.53
C LYS A 85 -20.94 -3.31 -3.80
N LYS A 86 -21.78 -2.37 -4.26
CA LYS A 86 -22.62 -2.58 -5.46
C LYS A 86 -21.78 -2.78 -6.73
N ALA A 87 -20.71 -2.00 -6.88
CA ALA A 87 -19.81 -2.10 -8.03
C ALA A 87 -18.98 -3.39 -7.99
N LEU A 88 -18.55 -3.81 -6.80
CA LEU A 88 -17.83 -5.08 -6.58
C LEU A 88 -18.70 -6.28 -6.92
N ILE A 89 -19.94 -6.33 -6.43
CA ILE A 89 -20.90 -7.40 -6.77
C ILE A 89 -21.15 -7.45 -8.27
N LYS A 90 -21.38 -6.29 -8.91
CA LYS A 90 -21.61 -6.22 -10.36
C LYS A 90 -20.41 -6.72 -11.17
N LYS A 91 -19.19 -6.43 -10.73
CA LYS A 91 -17.96 -6.76 -11.48
C LYS A 91 -17.48 -8.19 -11.23
N TYR A 92 -17.62 -8.70 -10.02
CA TYR A 92 -17.01 -9.97 -9.59
C TYR A 92 -18.04 -11.03 -9.14
N GLY A 93 -19.32 -10.69 -9.07
CA GLY A 93 -20.38 -11.61 -8.61
C GLY A 93 -20.34 -11.95 -7.12
N LYS A 94 -19.39 -11.38 -6.37
CA LYS A 94 -19.17 -11.66 -4.93
C LYS A 94 -19.30 -10.38 -4.10
N LEU A 95 -19.74 -10.55 -2.86
CA LEU A 95 -19.84 -9.45 -1.89
C LEU A 95 -18.46 -8.97 -1.41
N TYR A 96 -17.56 -9.93 -1.18
CA TYR A 96 -16.17 -9.70 -0.76
C TYR A 96 -15.23 -10.42 -1.73
N PRO A 97 -15.04 -9.90 -2.95
CA PRO A 97 -14.00 -10.43 -3.81
C PRO A 97 -12.62 -10.25 -3.14
N PRO A 98 -11.68 -11.18 -3.36
CA PRO A 98 -10.33 -11.05 -2.85
C PRO A 98 -9.72 -9.76 -3.40
N PHE A 99 -9.56 -8.77 -2.53
CA PHE A 99 -8.91 -7.51 -2.85
C PHE A 99 -7.73 -7.36 -1.91
N ASP A 100 -6.56 -7.26 -2.54
CA ASP A 100 -5.35 -6.88 -1.87
C ASP A 100 -5.36 -5.34 -1.68
N LYS A 101 -4.55 -4.83 -0.75
CA LYS A 101 -4.43 -3.38 -0.50
C LYS A 101 -4.04 -2.60 -1.76
N ASN A 102 -3.39 -3.21 -2.75
CA ASN A 102 -3.06 -2.57 -4.03
C ASN A 102 -4.28 -2.32 -4.92
N GLY A 103 -5.33 -3.13 -4.81
CA GLY A 103 -6.60 -2.92 -5.51
C GLY A 103 -7.44 -1.79 -4.90
N ILE A 104 -7.24 -1.49 -3.62
CA ILE A 104 -7.98 -0.49 -2.84
C ILE A 104 -7.25 0.86 -2.82
N PHE A 105 -5.93 0.82 -2.65
CA PHE A 105 -5.13 2.00 -2.38
C PHE A 105 -4.11 2.29 -3.49
N GLN A 106 -3.86 3.58 -3.68
CA GLN A 106 -2.65 4.09 -4.29
C GLN A 106 -1.78 4.63 -3.16
N THR A 107 -0.67 3.93 -2.90
CA THR A 107 0.11 4.13 -1.68
C THR A 107 1.42 4.86 -1.97
N TYR A 108 1.71 5.82 -1.10
CA TYR A 108 2.94 6.59 -1.13
C TYR A 108 3.62 6.52 0.23
N LEU A 109 4.94 6.33 0.22
CA LEU A 109 5.76 6.46 1.41
C LEU A 109 6.39 7.85 1.45
N ILE A 110 6.41 8.47 2.62
CA ILE A 110 7.07 9.75 2.89
C ILE A 110 8.25 9.48 3.79
N GLU A 111 9.46 9.68 3.28
CA GLU A 111 10.71 9.62 4.08
C GLU A 111 11.24 11.03 4.27
N ILE A 112 11.42 11.45 5.53
CA ILE A 112 12.09 12.71 5.85
C ILE A 112 13.59 12.43 5.84
N ILE A 113 14.31 13.00 4.87
CA ILE A 113 15.76 12.77 4.71
C ILE A 113 16.61 13.85 5.41
N SER A 114 16.03 15.01 5.70
CA SER A 114 16.65 16.09 6.47
C SER A 114 15.59 17.04 7.05
N ASP A 115 16.02 17.99 7.87
CA ASP A 115 15.22 19.12 8.33
C ASP A 115 14.68 20.00 7.18
N LYS A 116 15.22 19.87 5.96
CA LYS A 116 14.86 20.69 4.81
C LYS A 116 14.07 19.95 3.74
N GLN A 117 14.14 18.63 3.68
CA GLN A 117 13.65 17.86 2.54
C GLN A 117 13.05 16.52 2.95
N PHE A 118 12.09 16.08 2.16
CA PHE A 118 11.51 14.74 2.23
C PHE A 118 11.32 14.17 0.82
N VAL A 119 11.19 12.85 0.73
CA VAL A 119 11.01 12.11 -0.52
C VAL A 119 9.68 11.39 -0.51
N ILE A 120 8.99 11.38 -1.64
CA ILE A 120 7.76 10.60 -1.85
C ILE A 120 8.03 9.42 -2.77
N TYR A 121 7.81 8.21 -2.26
CA TYR A 121 7.93 6.97 -3.02
C TYR A 121 6.55 6.40 -3.38
N PRO A 122 6.15 6.35 -4.66
CA PRO A 122 5.00 5.55 -5.07
C PRO A 122 5.32 4.06 -4.92
N VAL A 123 4.52 3.34 -4.13
CA VAL A 123 4.79 1.94 -3.79
C VAL A 123 3.60 1.02 -4.02
N LYS A 124 3.88 -0.28 -4.11
CA LYS A 124 2.89 -1.35 -4.02
C LYS A 124 3.13 -2.17 -2.75
N TRP A 125 2.07 -2.54 -2.06
CA TRP A 125 2.10 -3.49 -0.96
C TRP A 125 2.52 -4.88 -1.47
N ARG A 126 3.27 -5.61 -0.64
CA ARG A 126 3.71 -6.99 -0.86
C ARG A 126 3.29 -7.87 0.32
N ASN A 127 3.39 -9.19 0.13
CA ASN A 127 3.08 -10.23 1.12
C ASN A 127 1.70 -10.01 1.77
N LEU A 128 0.74 -9.58 0.95
CA LEU A 128 -0.62 -9.40 1.40
C LEU A 128 -1.27 -10.78 1.48
N GLU A 129 -1.64 -11.19 2.69
CA GLU A 129 -2.64 -12.24 2.84
C GLU A 129 -3.93 -11.72 2.21
N ILE A 130 -4.41 -12.45 1.22
CA ILE A 130 -5.72 -12.21 0.66
C ILE A 130 -6.69 -12.72 1.72
N GLU A 131 -7.35 -11.82 2.45
CA GLU A 131 -8.49 -12.21 3.29
C GLU A 131 -9.61 -12.70 2.36
N SER A 132 -9.63 -14.02 2.11
CA SER A 132 -10.78 -14.74 1.61
C SER A 132 -11.58 -15.25 2.80
N ASP A 133 -12.88 -14.96 2.83
CA ASP A 133 -13.81 -15.65 3.73
C ASP A 133 -13.76 -17.16 3.41
N GLY A 134 -12.96 -17.91 4.17
CA GLY A 134 -13.13 -19.35 4.37
C GLY A 134 -12.48 -20.35 3.41
N GLU A 135 -11.45 -19.99 2.63
CA GLU A 135 -10.59 -21.02 2.00
C GLU A 135 -9.19 -20.94 2.59
N GLU A 136 -8.74 -22.05 3.20
CA GLU A 136 -7.38 -22.19 3.70
C GLU A 136 -6.38 -21.82 2.59
N PRO A 137 -5.34 -21.03 2.89
CA PRO A 137 -4.27 -20.81 1.93
C PRO A 137 -3.66 -22.17 1.56
N PRO A 138 -3.28 -22.40 0.29
CA PRO A 138 -2.61 -23.63 -0.09
C PRO A 138 -1.38 -23.82 0.79
N LYS A 139 -1.34 -24.96 1.48
CA LYS A 139 -0.19 -25.37 2.29
C LYS A 139 1.05 -25.38 1.40
N ARG A 140 2.10 -24.70 1.89
CA ARG A 140 3.41 -24.59 1.25
C ARG A 140 4.04 -25.95 0.99
#